data_AF-A0A2S7XU29-F1
#
_entry.id   AF-A0A2S7XU29-F1
#
_cell.length_a   1.000
_cell.length_b   1.000
_cell.length_c   1.000
_cell.angle_alpha   90.00
_cell.angle_beta   90.00
_cell.angle_gamma   90.00
#
_symmetry.space_group_name_H-M   'P 1'
#
loop_
_entity.id
_entity.type
_entity.pdbx_description
1 polymer ?
#
loop_
_entity_poly.entity_id
_entity_poly.type
_entity_poly.pdbx_seq_one_letter_code
_entity_poly.pdbx_strand_id
1 'polypeptide(L)'
;MLTKIAQSEHISPAFLSDYVDEPLVRAITPLLKEMRSPLFHHVAKTVNPALEAMGILEHLSRKSTGNTIKKFWSLTEEGLKYGRNETSPNNPRETQPLFFVERFPELLARLDAYINPQSLPL
;
A
#
# COMPACT_ATOMS: atom_id res chain seq x y z
N MET A 1 21.49 14.32 0.42
CA MET A 1 22.94 14.11 0.64
C MET A 1 23.67 13.43 -0.53
N LEU A 2 23.04 13.16 -1.69
CA LEU A 2 23.73 12.60 -2.88
C LEU A 2 24.11 13.63 -3.96
N THR A 3 23.68 14.88 -3.82
CA THR A 3 23.94 15.93 -4.83
C THR A 3 25.38 16.44 -4.84
N LYS A 4 26.19 16.13 -3.82
CA LYS A 4 27.55 16.67 -3.64
C LYS A 4 28.65 15.81 -4.27
N ILE A 5 28.36 14.63 -4.81
CA ILE A 5 29.37 13.73 -5.38
C ILE A 5 29.47 13.86 -6.90
N ALA A 6 28.43 14.37 -7.58
CA ALA A 6 28.37 14.40 -9.05
C ALA A 6 29.20 15.51 -9.73
N GLN A 7 29.85 16.41 -8.97
CA GLN A 7 30.55 17.57 -9.53
C GLN A 7 32.04 17.34 -9.84
N SER A 8 32.65 16.19 -9.48
CA SER A 8 34.08 15.94 -9.70
C SER A 8 34.41 15.18 -10.98
N GLU A 9 33.44 14.53 -11.61
CA GLU A 9 33.65 13.74 -12.82
C GLU A 9 32.82 14.40 -13.93
N HIS A 10 33.46 14.83 -15.02
CA HIS A 10 32.81 15.44 -16.20
C HIS A 10 31.88 14.46 -16.94
N ILE A 11 30.85 13.95 -16.25
CA ILE A 11 29.82 13.07 -16.76
C ILE A 11 28.60 13.95 -16.95
N SER A 12 28.19 14.11 -18.21
CA SER A 12 26.95 14.80 -18.56
C SER A 12 25.78 14.15 -17.80
N PRO A 13 24.97 14.91 -17.05
CA PRO A 13 23.81 14.36 -16.34
C PRO A 13 22.71 13.89 -17.30
N ALA A 14 22.87 14.07 -18.61
CA ALA A 14 21.96 13.56 -19.65
C ALA A 14 21.85 12.01 -19.69
N PHE A 15 22.67 11.28 -18.93
CA PHE A 15 22.59 9.83 -18.80
C PHE A 15 21.68 9.35 -17.65
N LEU A 16 21.28 10.25 -16.75
CA LEU A 16 20.19 9.96 -15.82
C LEU A 16 18.90 10.23 -16.58
N SER A 17 18.23 9.17 -17.05
CA SER A 17 16.80 9.24 -17.37
C SER A 17 16.12 10.01 -16.24
N ASP A 18 15.30 11.02 -16.56
CA ASP A 18 14.56 11.86 -15.62
C ASP A 18 13.99 11.01 -14.49
N TYR A 19 14.76 10.82 -13.41
CA TYR A 19 14.47 9.83 -12.39
C TYR A 19 13.30 10.42 -11.63
N VAL A 20 12.10 10.07 -12.06
CA VAL A 20 10.89 10.41 -11.35
C VAL A 20 11.05 9.79 -9.98
N ASP A 21 11.07 10.63 -8.95
CA ASP A 21 11.01 10.17 -7.57
C ASP A 21 9.70 9.38 -7.42
N GLU A 22 9.76 8.07 -7.63
CA GLU A 22 8.60 7.20 -7.47
C GLU A 22 8.23 7.18 -5.98
N PRO A 23 6.95 7.41 -5.64
CA PRO A 23 6.51 7.36 -4.26
C PRO A 23 6.87 6.02 -3.62
N LEU A 24 7.51 6.06 -2.45
CA LEU A 24 7.86 4.83 -1.72
C LEU A 24 6.58 4.10 -1.32
N VAL A 25 6.48 2.83 -1.71
CA VAL A 25 5.33 1.97 -1.41
C VAL A 25 5.71 0.77 -0.55
N ARG A 26 4.78 0.32 0.29
CA ARG A 26 4.98 -0.87 1.13
C ARG A 26 3.66 -1.59 1.41
N ALA A 27 3.72 -2.89 1.68
CA ALA A 27 2.58 -3.65 2.15
C ALA A 27 2.08 -3.14 3.52
N ILE A 28 0.80 -3.35 3.81
CA ILE A 28 0.13 -2.80 5.00
C ILE A 28 0.74 -3.27 6.33
N THR A 29 1.09 -4.56 6.45
CA THR A 29 1.58 -5.14 7.71
C THR A 29 2.87 -4.48 8.21
N PRO A 30 3.93 -4.35 7.39
CA PRO A 30 5.14 -3.67 7.86
C PRO A 30 4.95 -2.16 8.09
N LEU A 31 4.03 -1.48 7.38
CA LEU A 31 3.68 -0.09 7.69
C LEU A 31 3.05 0.05 9.09
N LEU A 32 2.09 -0.82 9.42
CA LEU A 32 1.47 -0.85 10.76
C LEU A 32 2.51 -1.13 11.86
N LYS A 33 3.47 -2.01 11.60
CA LYS A 33 4.58 -2.29 12.55
C LYS A 33 5.48 -1.07 12.75
N GLU A 34 5.85 -0.39 11.66
CA GLU A 34 6.69 0.82 11.69
C GLU A 34 6.02 1.93 12.50
N MET A 35 4.71 2.10 12.34
CA MET A 35 3.88 3.04 13.12
C MET A 35 3.52 2.53 14.52
N ARG A 36 4.00 1.35 14.93
CA ARG A 36 3.70 0.70 16.22
C ARG A 36 2.20 0.53 16.51
N SER A 37 1.37 0.42 15.47
CA SER A 37 -0.08 0.20 15.63
C SER A 37 -0.36 -1.26 15.96
N PRO A 38 -1.12 -1.58 17.04
CA PRO A 38 -1.43 -2.97 17.40
C PRO A 38 -2.24 -3.71 16.31
N LEU A 39 -2.83 -2.98 15.36
CA LEU A 39 -3.58 -3.54 14.23
C LEU A 39 -2.73 -4.48 13.35
N PHE A 40 -1.39 -4.42 13.39
CA PHE A 40 -0.55 -5.34 12.62
C PHE A 40 -0.79 -6.82 12.99
N HIS A 41 -1.31 -7.11 14.19
CA HIS A 41 -1.69 -8.47 14.61
C HIS A 41 -3.02 -8.95 14.03
N HIS A 42 -3.87 -8.03 13.56
CA HIS A 42 -5.26 -8.31 13.19
C HIS A 42 -5.60 -7.89 11.76
N VAL A 43 -4.61 -7.89 10.86
CA VAL A 43 -4.79 -7.41 9.48
C VAL A 43 -5.93 -8.13 8.75
N ALA A 44 -5.92 -9.46 8.74
CA ALA A 44 -6.91 -10.25 8.00
C ALA A 44 -8.33 -10.18 8.60
N LYS A 45 -8.44 -10.08 9.93
CA LYS A 45 -9.73 -10.15 10.64
C LYS A 45 -10.38 -8.78 10.87
N THR A 46 -9.59 -7.72 10.87
CA THR A 46 -10.03 -6.38 11.28
C THR A 46 -9.69 -5.34 10.22
N VAL A 47 -8.43 -5.23 9.81
CA VAL A 47 -7.98 -4.17 8.90
C VAL A 47 -8.55 -4.34 7.51
N ASN A 48 -8.37 -5.50 6.87
CA ASN A 48 -8.84 -5.68 5.49
C ASN A 48 -10.37 -5.59 5.38
N PRO A 49 -11.17 -6.23 6.26
CA PRO A 49 -12.61 -6.04 6.23
C PRO A 49 -13.06 -4.59 6.48
N ALA A 50 -12.37 -3.85 7.36
CA ALA A 50 -12.66 -2.44 7.59
C ALA A 50 -12.34 -1.59 6.36
N LEU A 51 -11.17 -1.78 5.74
CA LEU A 51 -10.80 -1.09 4.51
C LEU A 51 -11.73 -1.44 3.34
N GLU A 52 -12.23 -2.67 3.27
CA GLU A 52 -13.25 -3.07 2.30
C GLU A 52 -14.57 -2.34 2.56
N ALA A 53 -15.04 -2.30 3.81
CA ALA A 53 -16.26 -1.60 4.19
C ALA A 53 -16.16 -0.07 3.99
N MET A 54 -14.95 0.48 4.12
CA MET A 54 -14.64 1.87 3.79
C MET A 54 -14.50 2.13 2.28
N GLY A 55 -14.61 1.10 1.43
CA GLY A 55 -14.48 1.23 -0.03
C GLY A 55 -13.05 1.42 -0.53
N ILE A 56 -12.03 1.15 0.28
CA ILE A 56 -10.60 1.30 -0.06
C ILE A 56 -10.04 0.02 -0.67
N LEU A 57 -10.45 -1.14 -0.15
CA LEU A 57 -10.09 -2.45 -0.69
C LEU A 57 -11.29 -3.13 -1.33
N GLU A 58 -11.00 -4.03 -2.27
CA GLU A 58 -11.95 -4.98 -2.85
C GLU A 58 -11.34 -6.38 -2.96
N HIS A 59 -12.20 -7.39 -2.98
CA HIS A 59 -11.82 -8.74 -3.35
C HIS A 59 -12.01 -8.97 -4.85
N LEU A 60 -10.91 -9.26 -5.53
CA LEU A 60 -10.95 -9.81 -6.87
C LEU A 60 -10.82 -11.34 -6.78
N SER A 61 -11.20 -12.02 -7.87
CA SER A 61 -11.10 -13.48 -7.91
C SER A 61 -10.64 -13.98 -9.27
N ARG A 62 -9.99 -15.14 -9.25
CA ARG A 62 -9.60 -15.87 -10.46
C ARG A 62 -9.84 -17.35 -10.31
N LYS A 63 -9.95 -18.04 -11.45
CA LYS A 63 -9.89 -19.50 -11.50
C LYS A 63 -8.44 -19.99 -11.35
N SER A 64 -8.25 -20.94 -10.45
CA SER A 64 -7.05 -21.76 -10.34
C SER A 64 -7.01 -22.84 -11.43
N THR A 65 -5.85 -23.45 -11.64
CA THR A 65 -5.67 -24.58 -12.58
C THR A 65 -6.58 -25.76 -12.23
N GLY A 66 -6.88 -25.98 -10.95
CA GLY A 66 -7.82 -27.00 -10.47
C GLY A 66 -9.30 -26.57 -10.44
N ASN A 67 -9.68 -25.52 -11.18
CA ASN A 67 -11.03 -24.95 -11.22
C ASN A 67 -11.58 -24.39 -9.88
N THR A 68 -10.75 -24.31 -8.84
CA THR A 68 -11.07 -23.60 -7.58
C THR A 68 -10.98 -22.10 -7.77
N ILE A 69 -11.89 -21.34 -7.15
CA ILE A 69 -11.84 -19.87 -7.12
C ILE A 69 -10.84 -19.44 -6.04
N LYS A 70 -9.86 -18.61 -6.41
CA LYS A 70 -8.95 -17.93 -5.48
C LYS A 70 -9.31 -16.45 -5.40
N LYS A 71 -9.40 -15.92 -4.19
CA LYS A 71 -9.62 -14.50 -3.92
C LYS A 71 -8.30 -13.82 -3.57
N PHE A 72 -8.16 -12.56 -3.96
CA PHE A 72 -7.03 -11.71 -3.61
C PHE A 72 -7.51 -10.27 -3.42
N TRP A 73 -6.73 -9.49 -2.68
CA TRP A 73 -7.05 -8.10 -2.37
C TRP A 73 -6.51 -7.16 -3.44
N SER A 74 -7.25 -6.09 -3.71
CA SER A 74 -6.86 -5.00 -4.59
C SER A 74 -7.36 -3.68 -4.01
N LEU A 75 -6.68 -2.58 -4.29
CA LEU A 75 -7.20 -1.22 -4.08
C LEU A 75 -8.28 -0.93 -5.12
N THR A 76 -9.37 -0.32 -4.65
CA THR A 76 -10.39 0.31 -5.50
C THR A 76 -9.88 1.62 -6.09
N GLU A 77 -10.68 2.28 -6.94
CA GLU A 77 -10.38 3.65 -7.40
C GLU A 77 -10.18 4.65 -6.24
N GLU A 78 -10.97 4.55 -5.16
CA GLU A 78 -10.75 5.38 -3.97
C GLU A 78 -9.45 4.98 -3.26
N GLY A 79 -9.17 3.68 -3.16
CA GLY A 79 -7.97 3.15 -2.54
C GLY A 79 -6.66 3.56 -3.22
N LEU A 80 -6.67 3.80 -4.53
CA LEU A 80 -5.51 4.28 -5.29
C LEU A 80 -4.99 5.66 -4.83
N LYS A 81 -5.78 6.42 -4.07
CA LYS A 81 -5.29 7.63 -3.40
C LYS A 81 -4.19 7.31 -2.38
N TYR A 82 -4.26 6.13 -1.75
CA TYR A 82 -3.38 5.71 -0.67
C TYR A 82 -2.29 4.74 -1.12
N GLY A 83 -2.26 4.33 -2.38
CA GLY A 83 -1.33 3.32 -2.86
C GLY A 83 -1.52 2.95 -4.32
N ARG A 84 -0.95 1.82 -4.71
CA ARG A 84 -1.11 1.21 -6.03
C ARG A 84 -1.25 -0.30 -5.94
N ASN A 85 -1.88 -0.87 -6.96
CA ASN A 85 -1.93 -2.31 -7.14
C ASN A 85 -0.70 -2.75 -7.92
N GLU A 86 0.10 -3.63 -7.33
CA GLU A 86 1.22 -4.27 -8.03
C GLU A 86 0.89 -5.72 -8.32
N THR A 87 1.46 -6.27 -9.40
CA THR A 87 1.34 -7.69 -9.71
C THR A 87 1.90 -8.52 -8.57
N SER A 88 1.14 -9.52 -8.12
CA SER A 88 1.57 -10.42 -7.05
C SER A 88 2.81 -11.22 -7.48
N PRO A 89 3.87 -11.30 -6.64
CA PRO A 89 5.05 -12.10 -6.96
C PRO A 89 4.74 -13.60 -7.03
N ASN A 90 3.65 -14.04 -6.40
CA ASN A 90 3.23 -15.44 -6.38
C ASN A 90 2.38 -15.81 -7.60
N ASN A 91 1.74 -14.83 -8.25
CA ASN A 91 0.92 -15.09 -9.42
C ASN A 91 0.73 -13.85 -10.29
N PRO A 92 1.09 -13.90 -11.58
CA PRO A 92 0.94 -12.75 -12.48
C PRO A 92 -0.52 -12.40 -12.82
N ARG A 93 -1.49 -13.26 -12.46
CA ARG A 93 -2.94 -13.01 -12.61
C ARG A 93 -3.59 -12.46 -11.35
N GLU A 94 -2.80 -12.09 -10.35
CA GLU A 94 -3.26 -11.51 -9.09
C GLU A 94 -2.55 -10.17 -8.86
N THR A 95 -3.22 -9.26 -8.17
CA THR A 95 -2.61 -8.04 -7.65
C THR A 95 -2.37 -8.15 -6.15
N GLN A 96 -1.57 -7.24 -5.62
CA GLN A 96 -1.44 -6.96 -4.20
C GLN A 96 -1.48 -5.45 -3.98
N PRO A 97 -2.19 -4.97 -2.95
CA PRO A 97 -2.20 -3.56 -2.62
C PRO A 97 -0.89 -3.18 -1.90
N LEU A 98 -0.15 -2.22 -2.45
CA LEU A 98 0.92 -1.52 -1.74
C LEU A 98 0.50 -0.08 -1.47
N PHE A 99 0.82 0.41 -0.29
CA PHE A 99 0.41 1.74 0.18
C PHE A 99 1.59 2.70 0.14
N PHE A 100 1.32 3.95 -0.25
CA PHE A 100 2.29 5.04 -0.20
C PHE A 100 2.67 5.32 1.24
N VAL A 101 3.96 5.25 1.55
CA VAL A 101 4.50 5.49 2.90
C VAL A 101 4.05 6.86 3.42
N GLU A 102 4.11 7.88 2.57
CA GLU A 102 3.77 9.27 2.94
C GLU A 102 2.28 9.48 3.24
N ARG A 103 1.39 8.69 2.63
CA ARG A 103 -0.06 8.82 2.81
C ARG A 103 -0.65 7.80 3.78
N PHE A 104 0.13 6.81 4.18
CA PHE A 104 -0.34 5.78 5.10
C PHE A 104 -0.77 6.32 6.48
N PRO A 105 -0.12 7.35 7.07
CA PRO A 105 -0.61 7.94 8.32
C PRO A 105 -2.03 8.50 8.23
N GLU A 106 -2.38 9.13 7.10
CA GLU A 106 -3.73 9.64 6.84
C GLU A 106 -4.74 8.47 6.78
N LEU A 107 -4.39 7.40 6.07
CA LEU A 107 -5.20 6.19 5.98
C LEU A 107 -5.40 5.53 7.34
N LEU A 108 -4.33 5.42 8.14
CA LEU A 108 -4.37 4.81 9.46
C LEU A 108 -5.30 5.59 10.40
N ALA A 109 -5.24 6.93 10.39
CA ALA A 109 -6.14 7.75 11.19
C ALA A 109 -7.62 7.54 10.81
N ARG A 110 -7.93 7.48 9.50
CA ARG A 110 -9.30 7.16 9.02
C ARG A 110 -9.74 5.77 9.46
N LEU A 111 -8.85 4.78 9.37
CA LEU A 111 -9.12 3.41 9.77
C LEU A 111 -9.36 3.30 11.29
N ASP A 112 -8.54 3.95 12.10
CA ASP A 112 -8.68 3.97 13.56
C ASP A 112 -10.00 4.64 13.97
N ALA A 113 -10.38 5.75 13.34
CA ALA A 113 -11.68 6.41 13.58
C ALA A 113 -12.87 5.53 13.16
N TYR A 114 -12.73 4.76 12.09
CA TYR A 114 -13.76 3.82 11.64
C TYR A 114 -13.93 2.63 12.60
N ILE A 115 -12.83 2.05 13.08
CA ILE A 115 -12.84 0.90 13.99
C ILE A 115 -13.24 1.32 15.41
N ASN A 116 -12.82 2.51 15.85
CA ASN A 116 -13.03 3.05 17.18
C ASN A 116 -13.71 4.43 17.10
N PRO A 117 -15.03 4.50 16.83
CA PRO A 117 -15.72 5.78 16.65
C PRO A 117 -15.74 6.68 17.89
N GLN A 118 -15.38 6.15 19.07
CA GLN A 118 -15.34 6.87 20.34
C GLN A 118 -13.98 7.54 20.64
N SER A 119 -12.97 7.38 19.78
CA SER A 119 -11.61 7.93 20.01
C SER A 119 -11.37 9.30 19.36
N LEU A 120 -12.40 9.96 18.84
CA LEU A 120 -12.30 11.37 18.41
C LEU A 120 -12.29 12.28 19.66
N PRO A 121 -11.31 13.18 19.82
CA PRO A 121 -11.37 14.18 20.88
C PRO A 121 -12.60 15.08 20.65
N LEU A 122 -13.36 15.31 21.73
CA LEU A 122 -14.46 16.29 21.80
C LEU A 122 -13.95 17.72 21.55
#